data_AF-A0A059F582-F1
#
_entry.id   AF-A0A059F582-F1
#
_cell.length_a   1.000
_cell.length_b   1.000
_cell.length_c   1.000
_cell.angle_alpha   90.00
_cell.angle_beta   90.00
_cell.angle_gamma   90.00
#
_symmetry.space_group_name_H-M   'P 1'
#
loop_
_entity.id
_entity.type
_entity.pdbx_description
1 polymer ?
#
loop_
_entity_poly.entity_id
_entity_poly.type
_entity_poly.pdbx_seq_one_letter_code
_entity_poly.pdbx_strand_id
1 'polypeptide(L)'
;MNHFLNFCIISFTKLICYMAHVKYTFKEYRKIAIKMPIISIYISYLYMFLIFIGFISMCYSYLMFSYFYIILYIVFSANIIINMCGQLVFARYPAYFIAFFIFQIFEVIYILLNFKYFCARAIYIRNKKVGNNIFLKRALNVSNKIIRSAYGH
;
A
#
# COMPACT_ATOMS: atom_id res chain seq x y z
N MET A 1 1.86 -8.27 16.72
CA MET A 1 0.63 -7.64 16.17
C MET A 1 0.57 -7.96 14.67
N ASN A 2 -0.56 -8.45 14.14
CA ASN A 2 -0.65 -8.81 12.71
C ASN A 2 -0.70 -7.54 11.85
N HIS A 3 0.45 -7.07 11.35
CA HIS A 3 0.56 -5.86 10.52
C HIS A 3 -0.33 -5.89 9.28
N PHE A 4 -0.54 -7.09 8.70
CA PHE A 4 -1.47 -7.27 7.59
C PHE A 4 -2.94 -7.08 7.99
N LEU A 5 -3.34 -7.54 9.18
CA LEU A 5 -4.71 -7.32 9.69
C LEU A 5 -4.96 -5.82 9.91
N ASN A 6 -3.98 -5.10 10.47
CA ASN A 6 -4.08 -3.65 10.66
C ASN A 6 -4.21 -2.93 9.32
N PHE A 7 -3.44 -3.34 8.30
CA PHE A 7 -3.58 -2.82 6.94
C PHE A 7 -5.00 -3.03 6.40
N CYS A 8 -5.56 -4.24 6.54
CA CYS A 8 -6.93 -4.51 6.12
C CYS A 8 -7.96 -3.61 6.82
N ILE A 9 -7.82 -3.40 8.13
CA ILE A 9 -8.71 -2.52 8.90
C ILE A 9 -8.61 -1.08 8.41
N ILE A 10 -7.39 -0.58 8.19
CA ILE A 10 -7.15 0.78 7.67
C ILE A 10 -7.77 0.93 6.28
N SER A 11 -7.51 0.00 5.36
CA SER A 11 -8.06 0.04 4.00
C SER A 11 -9.58 -0.05 3.96
N PHE A 12 -10.19 -0.85 4.85
CA PHE A 12 -11.65 -0.93 4.94
C PHE A 12 -12.26 0.36 5.47
N THR A 13 -11.65 0.94 6.52
CA THR A 13 -12.07 2.23 7.09
C THR A 13 -11.98 3.34 6.05
N LYS A 14 -10.87 3.39 5.30
CA LYS A 14 -10.66 4.31 4.19
C LYS A 14 -11.75 4.20 3.13
N LEU A 15 -12.11 2.97 2.74
CA LEU A 15 -13.15 2.71 1.75
C LEU A 15 -14.54 3.18 2.22
N ILE A 16 -14.87 2.99 3.50
CA ILE A 16 -16.10 3.53 4.10
C ILE A 16 -16.11 5.06 4.04
N CYS A 17 -15.01 5.72 4.42
CA CYS A 17 -14.88 7.18 4.33
C CYS A 17 -15.05 7.67 2.89
N TYR A 18 -14.49 6.97 1.91
CA TYR A 18 -14.63 7.30 0.50
C TYR A 18 -16.08 7.18 0.01
N MET A 19 -16.76 6.07 0.35
CA MET A 19 -18.17 5.87 0.00
C MET A 19 -19.06 6.95 0.63
N ALA A 20 -18.78 7.33 1.88
CA ALA A 20 -19.49 8.43 2.53
C ALA A 20 -19.27 9.74 1.77
N HIS A 21 -18.02 10.07 1.39
CA HIS A 21 -17.71 11.24 0.59
C HIS A 21 -18.50 11.27 -0.72
N VAL A 22 -18.49 10.18 -1.50
CA VAL A 22 -19.24 10.09 -2.76
C VAL A 22 -20.75 10.29 -2.53
N LYS A 23 -21.33 9.61 -1.52
CA LYS A 23 -22.76 9.73 -1.18
C LYS A 23 -23.16 11.17 -0.83
N TYR A 24 -22.34 11.85 -0.03
CA TYR A 24 -22.60 13.25 0.32
C TYR A 24 -22.47 14.17 -0.88
N THR A 25 -21.45 13.98 -1.72
CA THR A 25 -21.28 14.73 -2.96
C THR A 25 -22.52 14.60 -3.86
N PHE A 26 -23.05 13.39 -4.06
CA PHE A 26 -24.30 13.18 -4.81
C PHE A 26 -25.51 13.88 -4.19
N LYS A 27 -25.66 13.80 -2.85
CA LYS A 27 -26.77 14.44 -2.14
C LYS A 27 -26.75 15.96 -2.32
N GLU A 28 -25.58 16.58 -2.31
CA GLU A 28 -25.43 18.02 -2.48
C GLU A 28 -25.72 18.48 -3.93
N TYR A 29 -25.21 17.78 -4.95
CA TYR A 29 -25.58 18.09 -6.34
C TYR A 29 -27.09 18.03 -6.56
N ARG A 30 -27.75 17.05 -5.92
CA ARG A 30 -29.21 16.94 -5.94
C ARG A 30 -29.92 18.11 -5.25
N LYS A 31 -29.38 18.64 -4.14
CA LYS A 31 -29.94 19.82 -3.45
C LYS A 31 -29.85 21.09 -4.30
N ILE A 32 -28.78 21.25 -5.06
CA ILE A 32 -28.55 22.42 -5.94
C ILE A 32 -29.34 22.27 -7.26
N ALA A 33 -30.06 21.15 -7.46
CA ALA A 33 -30.80 20.81 -8.69
C ALA A 33 -29.92 20.76 -9.96
N ILE A 34 -28.60 20.69 -9.80
CA ILE A 34 -27.65 20.57 -10.90
C ILE A 34 -27.28 19.11 -11.07
N LYS A 35 -27.36 18.59 -12.30
CA LYS A 35 -26.83 17.25 -12.61
C LYS A 35 -25.32 17.23 -12.35
N MET A 36 -24.86 16.24 -11.60
CA MET A 36 -23.44 16.08 -11.32
C MET A 36 -22.66 15.96 -12.64
N PRO A 37 -21.55 16.71 -12.81
CA PRO A 37 -20.79 16.67 -14.05
C PRO A 37 -20.22 15.26 -14.27
N ILE A 38 -20.26 14.81 -15.53
CA ILE A 38 -19.83 13.46 -15.93
C ILE A 38 -18.40 13.17 -15.48
N ILE A 39 -17.53 14.17 -15.53
CA ILE A 39 -16.12 14.04 -15.13
C ILE A 39 -15.96 13.69 -13.66
N SER A 40 -16.79 14.25 -12.77
CA SER A 40 -16.74 13.93 -11.33
C SER A 40 -17.26 12.52 -11.03
N ILE A 41 -18.24 12.04 -11.81
CA ILE A 41 -18.73 10.66 -11.72
C ILE A 41 -17.62 9.70 -12.16
N TYR A 42 -16.99 9.98 -13.30
CA TYR A 42 -15.88 9.18 -13.82
C TYR A 42 -14.70 9.09 -12.83
N ILE A 43 -14.27 10.24 -12.28
CA ILE A 43 -13.20 10.29 -11.27
C ILE A 43 -13.58 9.45 -10.04
N SER A 44 -14.85 9.48 -9.62
CA SER A 44 -15.31 8.71 -8.47
C SER A 44 -15.18 7.20 -8.69
N TYR A 45 -15.55 6.72 -9.88
CA TYR A 45 -15.35 5.33 -10.27
C TYR A 45 -13.87 4.96 -10.38
N LEU A 46 -13.07 5.85 -10.97
CA LEU A 46 -11.64 5.62 -11.15
C LEU A 46 -10.91 5.47 -9.80
N TYR A 47 -11.22 6.31 -8.81
CA TYR A 47 -10.66 6.16 -7.47
C TYR A 47 -11.08 4.86 -6.77
N MET A 48 -12.36 4.47 -6.85
CA MET A 48 -12.81 3.17 -6.32
C MET A 48 -12.03 2.01 -6.95
N PHE A 49 -11.86 2.05 -8.27
CA PHE A 49 -11.12 1.03 -9.01
C PHE A 49 -9.64 0.98 -8.59
N LEU A 50 -8.98 2.14 -8.48
CA LEU A 50 -7.58 2.22 -8.06
C LEU A 50 -7.37 1.76 -6.60
N ILE A 51 -8.30 2.11 -5.69
CA ILE A 51 -8.27 1.62 -4.29
C ILE A 51 -8.39 0.09 -4.27
N PHE A 52 -9.31 -0.46 -5.08
CA PHE A 52 -9.54 -1.90 -5.16
C PHE A 52 -8.34 -2.66 -5.72
N ILE A 53 -7.75 -2.19 -6.84
CA ILE A 53 -6.53 -2.78 -7.39
C ILE A 53 -5.37 -2.65 -6.41
N GLY A 54 -5.23 -1.49 -5.76
CA GLY A 54 -4.21 -1.28 -4.73
C GLY A 54 -4.32 -2.32 -3.61
N PHE A 55 -5.54 -2.53 -3.08
CA PHE A 55 -5.79 -3.54 -2.06
C PHE A 55 -5.43 -4.96 -2.54
N ILE A 56 -5.88 -5.34 -3.74
CA ILE A 56 -5.55 -6.64 -4.36
C ILE A 56 -4.03 -6.79 -4.48
N SER A 57 -3.34 -5.76 -4.93
CA SER A 57 -1.89 -5.77 -5.08
C SER A 57 -1.20 -6.02 -3.74
N MET A 58 -1.63 -5.38 -2.65
CA MET A 58 -1.07 -5.66 -1.31
C MET A 58 -1.38 -7.08 -0.83
N CYS A 59 -2.58 -7.60 -1.08
CA CYS A 59 -2.92 -8.99 -0.79
C CYS A 59 -2.01 -9.98 -1.55
N TYR A 60 -1.80 -9.76 -2.84
CA TYR A 60 -0.88 -10.58 -3.64
C TYR A 60 0.56 -10.43 -3.19
N SER A 61 0.99 -9.24 -2.80
CA SER A 61 2.31 -9.04 -2.24
C SER A 61 2.52 -9.89 -0.98
N TYR A 62 1.53 -9.88 -0.09
CA TYR A 62 1.59 -10.62 1.17
C TYR A 62 1.57 -12.14 0.96
N LEU A 63 0.76 -12.64 0.01
CA LEU A 63 0.63 -14.07 -0.28
C LEU A 63 1.81 -14.63 -1.08
N MET A 64 2.23 -13.92 -2.14
CA MET A 64 3.26 -14.37 -3.07
C MET A 64 4.67 -13.90 -2.68
N PHE A 65 4.77 -13.08 -1.63
CA PHE A 65 6.02 -12.49 -1.16
C PHE A 65 6.80 -11.82 -2.29
N SER A 66 6.12 -10.97 -3.05
CA SER A 66 6.68 -10.29 -4.21
C SER A 66 6.68 -8.78 -4.04
N TYR A 67 7.85 -8.18 -4.31
CA TYR A 67 8.09 -6.75 -4.28
C TYR A 67 7.34 -5.98 -5.37
N PHE A 68 7.15 -6.63 -6.51
CA PHE A 68 6.49 -6.03 -7.67
C PHE A 68 5.09 -5.52 -7.30
N TYR A 69 4.34 -6.31 -6.53
CA TYR A 69 3.00 -5.91 -6.11
C TYR A 69 2.99 -4.81 -5.04
N ILE A 70 4.06 -4.63 -4.26
CA ILE A 70 4.17 -3.48 -3.34
C ILE A 70 4.43 -2.21 -4.14
N ILE A 71 5.29 -2.28 -5.14
CA ILE A 71 5.57 -1.16 -6.03
C ILE A 71 4.29 -0.75 -6.77
N LEU A 72 3.54 -1.72 -7.32
CA LEU A 72 2.23 -1.44 -7.93
C LEU A 72 1.26 -0.75 -6.96
N TYR A 73 1.18 -1.23 -5.72
CA TYR A 73 0.37 -0.56 -4.69
C TYR A 73 0.79 0.89 -4.46
N ILE A 74 2.09 1.16 -4.36
CA ILE A 74 2.64 2.51 -4.16
C ILE A 74 2.30 3.40 -5.36
N VAL A 75 2.42 2.90 -6.59
CA VAL A 75 2.09 3.65 -7.81
C VAL A 75 0.62 4.06 -7.82
N PHE A 76 -0.30 3.12 -7.56
CA PHE A 76 -1.73 3.45 -7.51
C PHE A 76 -2.06 4.41 -6.38
N SER A 77 -1.47 4.21 -5.20
CA SER A 77 -1.69 5.08 -4.04
C SER A 77 -1.14 6.49 -4.25
N ALA A 78 0.02 6.62 -4.87
CA ALA A 78 0.61 7.91 -5.22
C ALA A 78 -0.24 8.65 -6.27
N ASN A 79 -0.76 7.93 -7.27
CA ASN A 79 -1.63 8.51 -8.29
C ASN A 79 -2.93 9.07 -7.67
N ILE A 80 -3.53 8.36 -6.70
CA ILE A 80 -4.67 8.88 -5.93
C ILE A 80 -4.28 10.15 -5.16
N ILE A 81 -3.15 10.13 -4.44
CA ILE A 81 -2.70 11.27 -3.63
C ILE A 81 -2.44 12.51 -4.50
N ILE A 82 -1.74 12.37 -5.62
CA ILE A 82 -1.42 13.48 -6.53
C ILE A 82 -2.70 14.10 -7.08
N ASN A 83 -3.65 13.28 -7.56
CA ASN A 83 -4.91 13.80 -8.08
C ASN A 83 -5.76 14.45 -6.98
N MET A 84 -5.77 13.87 -5.76
CA MET A 84 -6.44 14.47 -4.60
C MET A 84 -5.83 15.84 -4.24
N CYS A 85 -4.49 15.97 -4.27
CA CYS A 85 -3.81 17.24 -4.04
C CYS A 85 -4.20 18.31 -5.05
N GLY A 86 -4.33 17.95 -6.33
CA GLY A 86 -4.81 18.87 -7.37
C GLY A 86 -6.26 19.30 -7.17
N GLN A 87 -7.09 18.44 -6.55
CA GLN A 87 -8.50 18.71 -6.28
C GLN A 87 -8.76 19.40 -4.95
N LEU A 88 -7.80 19.38 -4.01
CA LEU A 88 -7.93 20.02 -2.68
C LEU A 88 -8.34 21.49 -2.77
N VAL A 89 -7.75 22.23 -3.72
CA VAL A 89 -7.99 23.67 -3.91
C VAL A 89 -9.42 23.95 -4.40
N PHE A 90 -10.04 22.99 -5.09
CA PHE A 90 -11.37 23.12 -5.69
C PHE A 90 -12.46 22.35 -4.93
N ALA A 91 -12.11 21.74 -3.79
CA ALA A 91 -13.04 20.93 -3.02
C ALA A 91 -14.08 21.81 -2.32
N ARG A 92 -15.30 21.86 -2.88
CA ARG A 92 -16.43 22.63 -2.30
C ARG A 92 -16.81 22.20 -0.87
N TYR A 93 -16.48 20.97 -0.45
CA TYR A 93 -16.82 20.44 0.88
C TYR A 93 -15.68 19.61 1.47
N PRO A 94 -14.87 20.20 2.38
CA PRO A 94 -13.58 19.64 2.75
C PRO A 94 -13.65 18.49 3.76
N ALA A 95 -14.66 18.41 4.64
CA ALA A 95 -14.60 17.51 5.80
C ALA A 95 -14.45 16.01 5.45
N TYR A 96 -15.33 15.46 4.61
CA TYR A 96 -15.26 14.04 4.22
C TYR A 96 -14.13 13.74 3.24
N PHE A 97 -13.79 14.72 2.40
CA PHE A 97 -12.68 14.64 1.47
C PHE A 97 -11.33 14.58 2.21
N ILE A 98 -11.16 15.46 3.22
CA ILE A 98 -10.00 15.49 4.11
C ILE A 98 -9.91 14.21 4.94
N ALA A 99 -11.03 13.72 5.48
CA ALA A 99 -11.03 12.47 6.23
C ALA A 99 -10.50 11.31 5.37
N PHE A 100 -11.00 11.15 4.14
CA PHE A 100 -10.48 10.16 3.20
C PHE A 100 -8.99 10.37 2.89
N PHE A 101 -8.59 11.62 2.63
CA PHE A 101 -7.22 11.97 2.28
C PHE A 101 -6.23 11.64 3.41
N ILE A 102 -6.60 11.93 4.66
CA ILE A 102 -5.82 11.57 5.85
C ILE A 102 -5.65 10.06 5.94
N PHE A 103 -6.72 9.27 5.78
CA PHE A 103 -6.61 7.81 5.80
C PHE A 103 -5.75 7.27 4.66
N GLN A 104 -5.83 7.86 3.46
CA GLN A 104 -4.99 7.48 2.32
C GLN A 104 -3.51 7.75 2.60
N ILE A 105 -3.16 8.91 3.17
CA ILE A 105 -1.77 9.21 3.56
C ILE A 105 -1.31 8.29 4.68
N PHE A 106 -2.14 8.11 5.71
CA PHE A 106 -1.82 7.28 6.86
C PHE A 106 -1.53 5.83 6.46
N GLU A 107 -2.33 5.26 5.54
CA GLU A 107 -2.11 3.91 5.02
C GLU A 107 -0.75 3.76 4.33
N VAL A 108 -0.39 4.71 3.47
CA VAL A 108 0.89 4.71 2.75
C VAL A 108 2.06 4.82 3.73
N ILE A 109 1.98 5.75 4.69
CA ILE A 109 3.01 5.90 5.74
C ILE A 109 3.13 4.61 6.56
N TYR A 110 2.00 4.02 6.94
CA TYR A 110 1.97 2.79 7.72
C TYR A 110 2.70 1.64 6.99
N ILE A 111 2.46 1.49 5.69
CA ILE A 111 3.11 0.46 4.87
C ILE A 111 4.61 0.72 4.72
N LEU A 112 5.02 1.98 4.51
CA LEU A 112 6.43 2.35 4.39
C LEU A 112 7.18 2.10 5.70
N LEU A 113 6.61 2.46 6.86
CA LEU A 113 7.23 2.21 8.17
C LEU A 113 7.32 0.71 8.48
N ASN A 114 6.31 -0.06 8.08
CA ASN A 114 6.25 -1.50 8.33
C ASN A 114 6.74 -2.33 7.15
N PHE A 115 7.43 -1.73 6.18
CA PHE A 115 7.84 -2.38 4.94
C PHE A 115 8.66 -3.65 5.19
N LYS A 116 9.48 -3.66 6.25
CA LYS A 116 10.25 -4.84 6.68
C LYS A 116 9.34 -6.03 6.99
N TYR A 117 8.17 -5.83 7.59
CA TYR A 117 7.25 -6.91 7.92
C TYR A 117 6.53 -7.47 6.70
N PHE A 118 6.24 -6.63 5.71
CA PHE A 118 5.66 -7.06 4.44
C PHE A 118 6.70 -7.74 3.52
N CYS A 119 7.98 -7.34 3.60
CA CYS A 119 9.03 -7.81 2.70
C CYS A 119 9.97 -8.86 3.28
N ALA A 120 10.07 -9.05 4.59
CA ALA A 120 11.07 -9.95 5.20
C ALA A 120 11.00 -11.38 4.64
N ARG A 121 9.77 -11.87 4.41
CA ARG A 121 9.53 -13.21 3.88
C ARG A 121 9.82 -13.29 2.36
N ALA A 122 9.67 -12.19 1.63
CA ALA A 122 10.10 -12.05 0.23
C ALA A 122 11.63 -12.09 0.08
N ILE A 123 12.35 -11.38 0.97
CA ILE A 123 13.82 -11.44 1.06
C ILE A 123 14.27 -12.87 1.30
N TYR A 124 13.64 -13.53 2.27
CA TYR A 124 13.99 -14.91 2.64
C TYR A 124 13.78 -15.89 1.47
N ILE A 125 12.64 -15.83 0.78
CA ILE A 125 12.34 -16.71 -0.36
C ILE A 125 13.25 -16.43 -1.55
N ARG A 126 13.54 -15.16 -1.85
CA ARG A 126 14.50 -14.79 -2.92
C ARG A 126 15.90 -15.28 -2.57
N ASN A 127 16.37 -15.06 -1.34
CA ASN A 127 17.68 -15.52 -0.90
C ASN A 127 17.80 -17.05 -0.88
N LYS A 128 16.70 -17.76 -0.57
CA LYS A 128 16.61 -19.21 -0.68
C LYS A 128 16.69 -19.69 -2.14
N LYS A 129 15.98 -19.05 -3.08
CA LYS A 129 16.02 -19.39 -4.52
C LYS A 129 17.37 -19.09 -5.17
N VAL A 130 18.06 -18.04 -4.74
CA VAL A 130 19.38 -17.64 -5.26
C VAL A 130 20.51 -18.52 -4.69
N GLY A 131 20.20 -19.51 -3.82
CA GLY A 131 21.21 -20.38 -3.20
C GLY A 131 22.14 -19.66 -2.23
N ASN A 132 21.95 -18.36 -2.01
CA ASN A 132 22.74 -17.53 -1.13
C ASN A 132 22.15 -17.66 0.28
N ASN A 133 22.35 -18.84 0.86
CA ASN A 133 21.99 -19.09 2.22
C ASN A 133 23.01 -18.35 3.10
N ILE A 134 22.83 -17.04 3.31
CA ILE A 134 23.82 -16.13 3.91
C ILE A 134 24.28 -16.66 5.28
N PHE A 135 23.37 -17.30 6.03
CA PHE A 135 23.68 -18.00 7.27
C PHE A 135 24.53 -19.25 7.06
N LEU A 136 24.24 -20.09 6.06
CA LEU A 136 25.10 -21.23 5.69
C LEU A 136 26.46 -20.76 5.16
N LYS A 137 26.51 -19.68 4.38
CA LYS A 137 27.75 -19.09 3.85
C LYS A 137 28.60 -18.49 4.98
N ARG A 138 27.98 -17.85 5.98
CA ARG A 138 28.65 -17.43 7.22
C ARG A 138 29.12 -18.63 8.04
N ALA A 139 28.29 -19.65 8.24
CA ALA A 139 28.65 -20.86 8.96
C ALA A 139 29.79 -21.64 8.28
N LEU A 140 29.76 -21.75 6.95
CA LEU A 140 30.80 -22.36 6.13
C LEU A 140 32.07 -21.50 6.08
N ASN A 141 31.97 -20.16 6.06
CA ASN A 141 33.14 -19.30 6.17
C ASN A 141 33.79 -19.36 7.56
N VAL A 142 32.99 -19.52 8.62
CA VAL A 142 33.49 -19.77 9.98
C VAL A 142 34.16 -21.15 10.02
N SER A 143 33.56 -22.18 9.43
CA SER A 143 34.16 -23.52 9.29
C SER A 143 35.49 -23.49 8.53
N ASN A 144 35.57 -22.84 7.37
CA ASN A 144 36.81 -22.69 6.60
C ASN A 144 37.90 -21.93 7.38
N LYS A 145 37.50 -20.96 8.21
CA LYS A 145 38.45 -20.21 9.07
C LYS A 145 38.99 -21.10 10.20
N ILE A 146 38.15 -21.97 10.77
CA ILE A 146 38.53 -22.96 11.79
C ILE A 146 39.42 -24.05 11.19
N ILE A 147 39.10 -24.55 9.99
CA ILE A 147 39.92 -25.57 9.31
C ILE A 147 41.28 -24.97 8.93
N ARG A 148 41.33 -23.74 8.39
CA ARG A 148 42.62 -23.08 8.10
C ARG A 148 43.42 -22.73 9.36
N SER A 149 42.79 -22.45 10.50
CA SER A 149 43.52 -22.27 11.76
C SER A 149 43.97 -23.60 12.38
N ALA A 150 43.29 -24.71 12.08
CA ALA A 150 43.67 -26.05 12.52
C ALA A 150 44.79 -26.68 11.64
N TYR A 151 44.95 -26.22 10.40
CA TYR A 151 45.98 -26.67 9.45
C TYR A 151 47.01 -25.58 9.11
N GLY A 152 47.04 -24.48 9.85
CA GLY A 152 47.95 -23.35 9.65
C GLY A 152 48.75 -23.07 10.91
N HIS A 153 49.98 -23.62 10.92
CA HIS A 153 50.98 -23.78 11.99
C HIS A 153 50.84 -25.06 12.82
#